data_AF-A0A392SQZ6-F1
#
_entry.id   AF-A0A392SQZ6-F1
#
_cell.length_a   1.000
_cell.length_b   1.000
_cell.length_c   1.000
_cell.angle_alpha   90.00
_cell.angle_beta   90.00
_cell.angle_gamma   90.00
#
_symmetry.space_group_name_H-M   'P 1'
#
loop_
_entity.id
_entity.type
_entity.pdbx_description
1 polymer ?
#
loop_
_entity_poly.entity_id
_entity_poly.type
_entity_poly.pdbx_seq_one_letter_code
_entity_poly.pdbx_strand_id
1 'polypeptide(L)'
;MGVMYYMIGKYDEARRAFESAVLKLRTSGERKSAFFGVVLNQMGLACVQLFKIDEAAELFEEARGILETECGPCHQDTLGVYSNLAAT
;
A
#
# COMPACT_ATOMS: atom_id res chain seq x y z
N MET A 1 -7.36 6.22 10.36
CA MET A 1 -7.62 5.00 11.14
C MET A 1 -6.68 3.85 10.79
N GLY A 2 -6.51 3.48 9.51
CA GLY A 2 -5.63 2.35 9.12
C GLY A 2 -4.21 2.42 9.71
N VAL A 3 -3.50 3.53 9.51
CA VAL A 3 -2.14 3.74 10.06
C VAL A 3 -2.13 3.65 11.59
N MET A 4 -3.13 4.23 12.26
CA MET A 4 -3.22 4.17 13.72
C MET A 4 -3.39 2.73 14.22
N TYR A 5 -4.27 1.94 13.58
CA TYR A 5 -4.43 0.52 13.90
C TYR A 5 -3.14 -0.26 13.69
N TYR A 6 -2.41 0.02 12.60
CA TYR A 6 -1.11 -0.58 12.34
C TYR A 6 -0.11 -0.28 13.45
N MET A 7 0.03 0.99 13.86
CA MET A 7 0.98 1.40 14.90
C MET A 7 0.73 0.75 16.26
N ILE A 8 -0.52 0.36 16.56
CA ILE A 8 -0.88 -0.33 17.81
C ILE A 8 -0.98 -1.85 17.67
N GLY A 9 -0.49 -2.42 16.56
CA GLY A 9 -0.44 -3.86 16.32
C GLY A 9 -1.78 -4.50 15.91
N LYS A 10 -2.80 -3.70 15.62
CA LYS A 10 -4.12 -4.16 15.16
C LYS A 10 -4.15 -4.32 13.63
N TYR A 11 -3.40 -5.30 13.15
CA TYR A 11 -3.14 -5.43 11.71
C TYR A 11 -4.36 -5.84 10.88
N ASP A 12 -5.27 -6.66 11.42
CA ASP A 12 -6.52 -7.00 10.76
C ASP A 12 -7.42 -5.77 10.57
N GLU A 13 -7.59 -4.95 11.60
CA GLU A 13 -8.35 -3.71 11.51
C GLU A 13 -7.67 -2.68 10.60
N ALA A 14 -6.33 -2.63 10.61
CA ALA A 14 -5.57 -1.81 9.67
C ALA A 14 -5.85 -2.23 8.23
N ARG A 15 -5.73 -3.53 7.91
CA ARG A 15 -5.99 -4.08 6.57
C ARG A 15 -7.41 -3.76 6.11
N ARG A 16 -8.42 -3.99 6.95
CA ARG A 16 -9.84 -3.67 6.62
C ARG A 16 -10.04 -2.17 6.38
N ALA A 17 -9.39 -1.31 7.16
CA ALA A 17 -9.49 0.13 6.99
C ALA A 17 -8.84 0.59 5.67
N PHE A 18 -7.68 0.04 5.31
CA PHE A 18 -7.04 0.31 4.03
C PHE A 18 -7.82 -0.27 2.85
N GLU A 19 -8.34 -1.49 2.96
CA GLU A 19 -9.19 -2.13 1.95
C GLU A 19 -10.42 -1.27 1.62
N SER A 20 -11.08 -0.71 2.64
CA SER A 20 -12.20 0.23 2.45
C SER A 20 -11.78 1.50 1.71
N ALA A 21 -10.58 2.03 1.99
CA ALA A 21 -10.05 3.21 1.30
C ALA A 21 -9.68 2.89 -0.16
N VAL A 22 -9.00 1.77 -0.40
CA VAL A 22 -8.65 1.26 -1.74
C VAL A 22 -9.91 1.09 -2.58
N LEU A 23 -10.97 0.49 -2.04
CA LEU A 23 -12.23 0.31 -2.76
C LEU A 23 -12.81 1.66 -3.21
N LYS A 24 -12.86 2.66 -2.33
CA LYS A 24 -13.37 4.00 -2.64
C LYS A 24 -12.52 4.74 -3.68
N LEU A 25 -11.20 4.61 -3.60
CA LEU A 25 -10.28 5.21 -4.58
C LEU A 25 -10.42 4.53 -5.95
N ARG A 26 -10.61 3.20 -5.98
CA ARG A 26 -10.87 2.47 -7.22
C ARG A 26 -12.21 2.82 -7.86
N THR A 27 -13.24 3.14 -7.08
CA THR A 27 -14.57 3.52 -7.59
C THR A 27 -14.69 4.99 -7.97
N SER A 28 -13.93 5.88 -7.34
CA SER A 28 -13.90 7.32 -7.67
C SER A 28 -13.06 7.65 -8.92
N GLY A 29 -12.25 6.71 -9.40
CA GLY A 29 -11.39 6.89 -10.57
C GLY A 29 -10.01 7.45 -10.24
N GLU A 30 -9.69 7.67 -8.98
CA GLU A 30 -8.38 8.17 -8.50
C GLU A 30 -7.26 7.12 -8.51
N ARG A 31 -7.31 6.16 -9.45
CA ARG A 31 -6.33 5.06 -9.54
C ARG A 31 -4.93 5.50 -9.96
N LYS A 32 -4.77 6.75 -10.36
CA LYS A 32 -3.51 7.34 -10.81
C LYS A 32 -3.04 8.46 -9.88
N SER A 33 -3.40 8.45 -8.61
CA SER A 33 -2.84 9.43 -7.67
C SER A 33 -1.67 8.82 -6.90
N ALA A 34 -0.63 9.60 -6.66
CA ALA A 34 0.46 9.20 -5.75
C ALA A 34 -0.09 8.75 -4.39
N PHE A 35 -1.13 9.42 -3.90
CA PHE A 35 -1.83 9.04 -2.67
C PHE A 35 -2.39 7.62 -2.72
N PHE A 36 -2.99 7.20 -3.85
CA PHE A 36 -3.49 5.83 -4.00
C PHE A 36 -2.35 4.80 -3.93
N GLY A 37 -1.21 5.09 -4.55
CA GLY A 37 0.00 4.26 -4.44
C GLY A 37 0.49 4.12 -3.00
N VAL A 38 0.51 5.22 -2.23
CA VAL A 38 0.85 5.18 -0.80
C VAL A 38 -0.14 4.32 -0.02
N VAL A 39 -1.45 4.45 -0.26
CA VAL A 39 -2.46 3.65 0.45
C VAL A 39 -2.31 2.14 0.15
N LEU A 40 -2.02 1.77 -1.09
CA LEU A 40 -1.73 0.38 -1.46
C LEU A 40 -0.49 -0.16 -0.74
N ASN A 41 0.59 0.63 -0.70
CA ASN A 41 1.79 0.27 0.05
C ASN A 41 1.48 0.04 1.56
N GLN A 42 0.69 0.91 2.18
CA GLN A 42 0.31 0.74 3.58
C GLN A 42 -0.57 -0.51 3.81
N MET A 43 -1.43 -0.86 2.84
CA MET A 43 -2.19 -2.11 2.89
C MET A 43 -1.27 -3.33 2.78
N GLY A 44 -0.28 -3.28 1.87
CA GLY A 44 0.73 -4.32 1.72
C GLY A 44 1.53 -4.56 3.00
N LEU A 45 1.96 -3.49 3.68
CA LEU A 45 2.63 -3.60 4.99
C LEU A 45 1.76 -4.28 6.05
N ALA A 46 0.45 -4.02 6.07
CA ALA A 46 -0.47 -4.73 6.95
C ALA A 46 -0.58 -6.22 6.58
N CYS A 47 -0.56 -6.56 5.29
CA CYS A 47 -0.55 -7.95 4.81
C CYS A 47 0.74 -8.70 5.22
N VAL A 48 1.91 -8.05 5.17
CA VAL A 48 3.18 -8.61 5.66
C VAL A 48 3.06 -9.00 7.14
N GLN A 49 2.53 -8.10 7.97
CA GLN A 49 2.35 -8.37 9.41
C GLN A 49 1.33 -9.49 9.70
N LEU A 50 0.45 -9.77 8.74
CA LEU A 50 -0.53 -10.87 8.80
C LEU A 50 -0.02 -12.15 8.10
N PHE A 51 1.25 -12.21 7.70
CA PHE A 51 1.86 -13.32 6.96
C PHE A 51 1.19 -13.62 5.60
N LYS A 52 0.52 -12.63 5.01
CA LYS A 52 -0.11 -12.72 3.69
C LYS A 52 0.84 -12.19 2.61
N ILE A 53 1.93 -12.91 2.41
CA ILE A 53 3.08 -12.46 1.60
C ILE A 53 2.69 -12.29 0.13
N ASP A 54 1.93 -13.23 -0.45
CA ASP A 54 1.48 -13.14 -1.84
C ASP A 54 0.59 -11.90 -2.07
N GLU A 55 -0.39 -11.64 -1.19
CA GLU A 55 -1.25 -10.45 -1.24
C GLU A 55 -0.43 -9.17 -1.08
N ALA A 56 0.59 -9.17 -0.22
CA ALA A 56 1.48 -8.02 -0.03
C ALA A 56 2.29 -7.71 -1.29
N ALA A 57 2.86 -8.73 -1.94
CA ALA A 57 3.65 -8.57 -3.16
C ALA A 57 2.81 -7.95 -4.30
N GLU A 58 1.59 -8.44 -4.50
CA GLU A 58 0.66 -7.87 -5.50
C GLU A 58 0.33 -6.39 -5.22
N LEU A 59 0.08 -6.05 -3.95
CA LEU A 59 -0.21 -4.67 -3.54
C LEU A 59 0.99 -3.75 -3.72
N PHE A 60 2.20 -4.21 -3.40
CA PHE A 60 3.42 -3.44 -3.60
C PHE A 60 3.74 -3.26 -5.09
N GLU A 61 3.51 -4.27 -5.92
CA GLU A 61 3.67 -4.16 -7.37
C GLU A 61 2.71 -3.12 -7.98
N GLU A 62 1.44 -3.11 -7.56
CA GLU A 62 0.50 -2.07 -8.01
C GLU A 62 0.92 -0.68 -7.49
N ALA A 63 1.33 -0.58 -6.23
CA ALA A 63 1.83 0.67 -5.65
C ALA A 63 3.05 1.21 -6.41
N ARG A 64 3.98 0.32 -6.78
CA ARG A 64 5.17 0.65 -7.57
C ARG A 64 4.80 1.32 -8.87
N GLY A 65 3.95 0.67 -9.68
CA GLY A 65 3.58 1.20 -10.99
C GLY A 65 2.93 2.58 -10.91
N ILE A 66 2.12 2.83 -9.88
CA ILE A 66 1.50 4.14 -9.64
C ILE A 66 2.56 5.17 -9.22
N LEU A 67 3.38 4.86 -8.21
CA LEU A 67 4.34 5.83 -7.66
C LEU A 67 5.49 6.15 -8.62
N GLU A 68 5.93 5.17 -9.42
CA GLU A 68 6.88 5.42 -10.51
C GLU A 68 6.30 6.39 -11.54
N THR A 69 5.03 6.22 -11.91
CA THR A 69 4.37 7.06 -12.91
C THR A 69 4.12 8.48 -12.39
N GLU A 70 3.64 8.60 -11.15
CA GLU A 70 3.17 9.87 -10.59
C GLU A 70 4.29 10.69 -9.92
N CYS A 71 5.29 10.03 -9.34
CA CYS A 71 6.37 10.69 -8.58
C CYS A 71 7.77 10.46 -9.16
N GLY A 72 7.94 9.43 -10.00
CA GLY A 72 9.24 9.01 -10.53
C GLY A 72 9.93 7.94 -9.68
N PRO A 73 10.96 7.28 -10.24
CA PRO A 73 11.61 6.10 -9.63
C PRO A 73 12.47 6.43 -8.40
N CYS A 74 12.95 7.67 -8.27
CA CYS A 74 13.82 8.08 -7.16
C CYS A 74 13.07 8.81 -6.04
N HIS A 75 11.74 8.92 -6.13
CA HIS A 75 10.94 9.52 -5.06
C HIS A 75 10.95 8.63 -3.81
N GLN A 76 10.92 9.25 -2.62
CA GLN A 76 11.04 8.53 -1.35
C GLN A 76 9.99 7.42 -1.21
N ASP A 77 8.74 7.68 -1.57
CA ASP A 77 7.67 6.68 -1.49
C ASP A 77 7.89 5.51 -2.47
N THR A 78 8.39 5.79 -3.68
CA THR A 78 8.73 4.78 -4.68
C THR A 78 9.87 3.88 -4.19
N LEU A 79 10.92 4.48 -3.61
CA LEU A 79 12.03 3.74 -2.99
C LEU A 79 11.58 2.89 -1.79
N GLY A 80 10.62 3.39 -1.01
CA GLY A 80 9.99 2.64 0.07
C GLY A 80 9.32 1.37 -0.44
N VAL A 81 8.56 1.45 -1.54
CA VAL A 81 7.91 0.28 -2.15
C VAL A 81 8.93 -0.72 -2.68
N TYR A 82 10.03 -0.29 -3.31
CA TYR A 82 11.08 -1.21 -3.75
C TYR A 82 11.69 -1.99 -2.59
N SER A 83 11.94 -1.30 -1.48
CA SER A 83 12.48 -1.93 -0.27
C SER A 83 11.53 -2.99 0.28
N ASN A 84 10.23 -2.72 0.24
CA ASN A 84 9.20 -3.67 0.66
C ASN A 84 9.13 -4.88 -0.28
N LEU A 85 9.12 -4.66 -1.60
CA LEU A 85 9.15 -5.74 -2.59
C LEU A 85 10.37 -6.65 -2.44
N ALA A 86 11.54 -6.09 -2.16
CA ALA A 86 12.76 -6.87 -1.94
C ALA A 86 12.72 -7.72 -0.66
N ALA A 87 11.87 -7.33 0.30
CA ALA A 87 11.71 -8.01 1.59
C ALA A 87 10.50 -8.96 1.65
N THR A 88 9.69 -9.02 0.60
CA THR A 88 8.49 -9.86 0.49
C THR A 88 8.83 -11.11 -0.31
#